data_AF-A0A3D3BYS7-F1
#
_entry.id   AF-A0A3D3BYS7-F1
#
_cell.length_a   1.000
_cell.length_b   1.000
_cell.length_c   1.000
_cell.angle_alpha   90.00
_cell.angle_beta   90.00
_cell.angle_gamma   90.00
#
_symmetry.space_group_name_H-M   'P 1'
#
loop_
_entity.id
_entity.type
_entity.pdbx_description
1 polymer ?
#
loop_
_entity_poly.entity_id
_entity_poly.type
_entity_poly.pdbx_seq_one_letter_code
_entity_poly.pdbx_strand_id
1 'polypeptide(L)' 'MWPNYSPPQDLIFTHGRGTELYTDSGETYLDFLSGIAVTAFGHAHPHLVKALSEQS' A
#
# COMPACT_ATOMS: atom_id res chain seq x y z
N MET A 1 7.47 -8.11 15.60
CA MET A 1 8.42 -7.83 14.51
C MET A 1 9.82 -7.81 15.12
N TRP A 2 10.85 -8.33 14.44
CA TRP A 2 12.23 -8.23 14.95
C TRP A 2 12.65 -6.75 15.07
N PRO A 3 13.58 -6.39 15.99
CA PRO A 3 13.93 -5.00 16.30
C PRO A 3 14.85 -4.34 15.24
N ASN A 4 14.76 -4.76 13.98
CA ASN A 4 15.61 -4.29 12.89
C ASN A 4 14.97 -3.17 12.03
N TYR A 5 13.72 -2.82 12.31
CA TYR A 5 13.02 -1.67 11.72
C TYR A 5 12.38 -0.82 12.81
N SER A 6 12.31 0.49 12.58
CA SER A 6 11.62 1.47 13.45
C SER A 6 10.44 2.09 12.71
N PRO A 7 9.34 1.34 12.46
CA PRO A 7 8.16 1.89 11.81
C PRO A 7 7.50 2.97 12.69
N PRO A 8 6.77 3.93 12.09
CA PRO A 8 5.97 4.87 12.87
C PRO A 8 4.93 4.11 13.69
N GLN A 9 4.75 4.51 14.95
CA GLN A 9 3.84 3.81 15.87
C GLN A 9 2.37 4.09 15.57
N ASP A 10 2.07 5.34 15.18
CA ASP A 10 0.70 5.84 15.05
C ASP A 10 0.25 6.07 13.60
N LEU A 11 1.01 5.58 12.62
CA LEU A 11 0.67 5.71 11.19
C LEU A 11 0.51 4.33 10.57
N ILE A 12 -0.74 3.86 10.49
CA ILE A 12 -1.11 2.57 9.91
C ILE A 12 -2.04 2.80 8.73
N PHE A 13 -1.66 2.25 7.57
CA PHE A 13 -2.50 2.25 6.38
C PHE A 13 -3.35 0.98 6.33
N THR A 14 -4.64 1.12 6.03
CA THR A 14 -5.58 0.00 5.91
C THR A 14 -5.71 -0.50 4.48
N HIS A 15 -5.64 0.40 3.51
CA HIS A 15 -5.71 0.07 2.09
C HIS A 15 -5.05 1.17 1.25
N GLY A 16 -4.81 0.87 -0.02
CA GLY A 16 -4.32 1.82 -1.01
C GLY A 16 -4.99 1.61 -2.36
N ARG A 17 -5.05 2.66 -3.17
CA ARG A 17 -5.58 2.63 -4.53
C ARG A 17 -4.79 3.59 -5.42
N GLY A 18 -4.20 3.07 -6.49
CA GLY A 18 -3.33 3.89 -7.36
C GLY A 18 -2.16 4.44 -6.56
N THR A 19 -2.03 5.77 -6.50
CA THR A 19 -0.96 6.45 -5.75
C THR A 19 -1.40 6.91 -4.36
N GLU A 20 -2.59 6.53 -3.89
CA GLU A 20 -3.13 6.97 -2.61
C GLU A 20 -3.13 5.84 -1.58
N LEU A 21 -2.82 6.19 -0.33
CA LEU A 21 -2.90 5.34 0.86
C LEU A 21 -3.89 5.95 1.86
N TYR A 22 -4.66 5.08 2.52
CA TYR A 22 -5.71 5.48 3.44
C TYR A 22 -5.45 4.88 4.82
N THR A 23 -5.54 5.71 5.86
CA THR A 23 -5.48 5.25 7.25
C THR A 23 -6.84 4.73 7.72
N ASP A 24 -6.89 4.13 8.91
CA ASP A 24 -8.15 3.77 9.58
C ASP A 24 -8.92 5.01 10.09
N SER A 25 -8.20 6.10 10.42
CA SER A 25 -8.75 7.40 10.80
C SER A 25 -9.42 8.16 9.64
N GLY A 26 -9.31 7.66 8.40
CA GLY A 26 -9.88 8.28 7.20
C GLY A 26 -8.99 9.33 6.54
N GLU A 27 -7.73 9.46 6.97
CA GLU A 27 -6.75 10.34 6.34
C GLU A 27 -6.23 9.71 5.04
N THR A 28 -5.90 10.55 4.06
CA THR A 28 -5.38 10.12 2.75
C THR A 28 -4.01 10.72 2.51
N TYR A 29 -3.09 9.88 2.04
CA TYR A 29 -1.70 10.22 1.78
C TYR A 29 -1.33 9.88 0.33
N LEU A 30 -0.60 10.78 -0.32
CA LEU A 30 0.03 10.51 -1.61
C LEU A 30 1.32 9.71 -1.41
N ASP A 31 1.41 8.54 -2.04
CA ASP A 31 2.56 7.64 -1.93
C ASP A 31 3.66 8.01 -2.93
N PHE A 32 4.74 8.61 -2.42
CA PHE A 32 5.98 8.85 -3.15
C PHE A 32 7.09 7.83 -2.86
N LEU A 33 6.83 6.87 -1.98
CA LEU A 33 7.78 5.81 -1.65
C LEU A 33 7.60 4.59 -2.57
N SER A 34 6.36 4.36 -3.02
CA SER A 34 5.94 3.19 -3.81
C SER A 34 6.40 1.88 -3.16
N GLY A 35 6.31 1.78 -1.83
CA GLY A 35 6.77 0.61 -1.08
C GLY A 35 8.26 0.28 -1.28
N ILE A 36 9.13 1.28 -1.35
CA ILE A 36 10.55 1.15 -1.75
C ILE A 36 10.62 0.67 -3.21
N ALA A 37 9.97 1.43 -4.11
CA ALA A 37 9.90 1.16 -5.55
C ALA A 37 9.28 -0.20 -5.96
N VAL A 38 8.51 -0.85 -5.07
CA VAL A 38 7.82 -2.12 -5.33
C VAL A 38 6.51 -1.92 -6.09
N THR A 39 5.69 -0.94 -5.70
CA THR A 39 4.34 -0.74 -6.24
C THR A 39 4.35 0.14 -7.50
N ALA A 40 5.12 -0.26 -8.51
CA ALA A 40 5.33 0.51 -9.74
C ALA A 40 4.04 0.81 -10.54
N PHE A 41 3.01 -0.04 -10.41
CA PHE A 41 1.70 0.16 -11.05
C PHE A 41 0.66 0.79 -10.09
N GLY A 42 1.10 1.25 -8.92
CA GLY A 42 0.22 1.68 -7.84
C GLY A 42 -0.42 0.52 -7.07
N HIS A 43 -1.04 0.88 -5.95
CA HIS A 43 -1.76 -0.04 -5.08
C HIS A 43 -3.05 -0.55 -5.73
N ALA A 44 -3.35 -1.84 -5.56
CA ALA A 44 -4.57 -2.49 -6.05
C ALA A 44 -4.90 -2.25 -7.54
N HIS A 45 -3.88 -2.26 -8.41
CA HIS A 45 -4.07 -2.02 -9.85
C HIS A 45 -5.06 -3.02 -10.47
N PRO A 46 -6.16 -2.59 -11.14
CA PRO A 46 -7.25 -3.47 -11.57
C PRO A 46 -6.82 -4.64 -12.46
N HIS A 47 -5.86 -4.41 -13.36
CA HIS A 47 -5.34 -5.47 -14.22
C HIS A 47 -4.59 -6.55 -13.43
N LEU A 48 -3.81 -6.16 -12.42
CA LEU A 48 -3.04 -7.09 -11.60
C LEU A 48 -3.94 -7.87 -10.65
N VAL A 49 -4.92 -7.19 -10.04
CA VAL A 49 -5.93 -7.83 -9.20
C VAL A 49 -6.71 -8.87 -9.99
N LYS A 50 -7.17 -8.53 -11.19
CA LYS A 50 -7.88 -9.47 -12.07
C LYS A 50 -7.01 -10.70 -12.40
N ALA A 51 -5.78 -10.49 -12.85
CA ALA A 51 -4.87 -11.58 -13.20
C ALA A 51 -4.59 -12.51 -12.00
N LEU A 52 -4.42 -11.94 -10.80
CA LEU A 52 -4.24 -12.72 -9.57
C LEU A 52 -5.49 -13.55 -9.23
N SER A 53 -6.68 -12.96 -9.31
CA SER A 53 -7.94 -13.65 -9.03
C SER A 53 -8.25 -14.78 -10.02
N GLU A 54 -7.88 -14.64 -11.29
CA GLU A 54 -8.08 -15.67 -12.32
C GLU A 54 -7.14 -16.88 -12.14
N GLN A 55 -5.96 -16.67 -11.54
CA GLN A 55 -4.92 -17.68 -11.36
C GLN A 55 -5.03 -18.44 -10.01
N SER A 56 -6.03 -18.12 -9.19
CA SER A 56 -6.23 -18.66 -7.83
C SER A 56 -6.92 -20.02 -7.78
#